data_AF-A0A7J6W0A3-F1
#
_entry.id   AF-A0A7J6W0A3-F1
#
_cell.length_a   1.000
_cell.length_b   1.000
_cell.length_c   1.000
_cell.angle_alpha   90.00
_cell.angle_beta   90.00
_cell.angle_gamma   90.00
#
_symmetry.space_group_name_H-M   'P 1'
#
loop_
_entity.id
_entity.type
_entity.pdbx_description
1 polymer ?
#
loop_
_entity_poly.entity_id
_entity_poly.type
_entity_poly.pdbx_seq_one_letter_code
_entity_poly.pdbx_strand_id
1 'polypeptide(L)'
;AARKVDDDLNRAIDIYLKAHPDLDEIEREKVCSVMDALKLSYDARVHASQNKRLPVQIVLHALYYDQLKLRSGDDDRSMPDAATTRSQLQTDVSLVKENEVLRTELLKMKMYVSDLQKNQATSSKVVVAPKKPKFFSSVSKTLGKLNPFKHGSKDTLNIDDGEVEVTKPRRRRFSIS
;
A
#
# COMPACT_ATOMS: atom_id res chain seq x y z
N ALA A 1 10.13 -19.14 5.31
CA ALA A 1 11.00 -20.14 4.66
C ALA A 1 10.76 -21.54 5.22
N ALA A 2 10.78 -21.74 6.54
CA ALA A 2 10.58 -23.04 7.21
C ALA A 2 9.32 -23.81 6.73
N ARG A 3 8.14 -23.16 6.71
CA ARG A 3 6.87 -23.81 6.31
C ARG A 3 6.88 -24.46 4.93
N LYS A 4 7.66 -23.92 3.96
CA LYS A 4 7.75 -24.52 2.61
C LYS A 4 8.41 -25.89 2.65
N VAL A 5 9.42 -26.07 3.51
CA VAL A 5 10.14 -27.33 3.63
C VAL A 5 9.23 -28.40 4.26
N ASP A 6 8.46 -28.02 5.28
CA ASP A 6 7.49 -28.91 5.92
C ASP A 6 6.36 -29.32 4.95
N ASP A 7 5.89 -28.39 4.12
CA ASP A 7 4.90 -28.68 3.07
C ASP A 7 5.44 -29.63 2.00
N ASP A 8 6.70 -29.42 1.55
CA ASP A 8 7.37 -30.28 0.58
C ASP A 8 7.58 -31.70 1.17
N LEU A 9 7.89 -31.82 2.47
CA LEU A 9 8.00 -33.09 3.19
C LEU A 9 6.64 -33.82 3.25
N ASN A 10 5.57 -33.12 3.64
CA ASN A 10 4.21 -33.68 3.66
C ASN A 10 3.80 -34.20 2.28
N ARG A 11 4.12 -33.46 1.22
CA ARG A 11 3.87 -33.90 -0.17
C ARG A 11 4.66 -35.15 -0.52
N ALA A 12 5.93 -35.25 -0.12
CA ALA A 12 6.74 -36.44 -0.35
C ALA A 12 6.16 -37.67 0.37
N ILE A 13 5.74 -37.50 1.63
CA ILE A 13 5.09 -38.55 2.42
C ILE A 13 3.79 -39.00 1.76
N ASP A 14 2.93 -38.08 1.33
CA ASP A 14 1.67 -38.44 0.66
C ASP A 14 1.91 -39.25 -0.62
N ILE A 15 2.89 -38.84 -1.45
CA ILE A 15 3.26 -39.58 -2.66
C ILE A 15 3.77 -40.98 -2.30
N TYR A 16 4.60 -41.10 -1.27
CA TYR A 16 5.11 -42.38 -0.79
C TYR A 16 3.97 -43.30 -0.33
N LEU A 17 3.09 -42.80 0.55
CA LEU A 17 1.93 -43.56 1.03
C LEU A 17 0.96 -43.94 -0.10
N LYS A 18 0.87 -43.11 -1.15
CA LYS A 18 0.08 -43.42 -2.34
C LYS A 18 0.70 -44.52 -3.20
N ALA A 19 2.03 -44.57 -3.30
CA ALA A 19 2.76 -45.59 -4.03
C ALA A 19 2.83 -46.93 -3.27
N HIS A 20 2.67 -46.90 -1.95
CA HIS A 20 2.79 -48.07 -1.07
C HIS A 20 1.49 -48.31 -0.26
N PRO A 21 0.39 -48.74 -0.89
CA PRO A 21 -0.88 -48.96 -0.19
C PRO A 21 -0.85 -50.13 0.80
N ASP A 22 0.10 -51.06 0.65
CA ASP A 22 0.21 -52.29 1.45
C ASP A 22 1.07 -52.13 2.71
N LEU A 23 1.53 -50.91 3.01
CA LEU A 23 2.27 -50.61 4.25
C LEU A 23 1.42 -50.96 5.48
N ASP A 24 2.06 -51.59 6.45
CA ASP A 24 1.41 -51.83 7.73
C ASP A 24 1.24 -50.52 8.53
N GLU A 25 0.42 -50.55 9.59
CA GLU A 25 0.17 -49.37 10.42
C GLU A 25 1.46 -48.83 11.07
N ILE A 26 2.38 -49.72 11.45
CA ILE A 26 3.60 -49.38 12.18
C ILE A 26 4.59 -48.66 11.24
N GLU A 27 4.71 -49.13 10.00
CA GLU A 27 5.54 -48.53 8.97
C GLU A 27 4.96 -47.18 8.54
N ARG A 28 3.64 -47.06 8.40
CA ARG A 28 2.96 -45.78 8.18
C ARG A 28 3.26 -44.79 9.30
N GLU A 29 3.18 -45.22 10.55
CA GLU A 29 3.50 -44.38 11.71
C GLU A 29 4.97 -43.93 11.69
N LYS A 30 5.91 -44.85 11.43
CA LYS A 30 7.34 -44.53 11.30
C LYS A 30 7.61 -43.51 10.20
N VAL A 31 7.05 -43.71 9.01
CA VAL A 31 7.23 -42.80 7.88
C VAL A 31 6.67 -41.42 8.19
N CYS A 32 5.55 -41.34 8.91
CA CYS A 32 4.93 -40.07 9.22
C CYS A 32 5.50 -39.41 10.49
N SER A 33 6.29 -40.13 11.31
CA SER A 33 6.87 -39.61 12.57
C SER A 33 7.81 -38.41 12.37
N VAL A 34 8.42 -38.30 11.19
CA VAL A 34 9.29 -37.16 10.83
C VAL A 34 8.51 -35.90 10.49
N MET A 35 7.20 -36.00 10.32
CA MET A 35 6.34 -34.89 9.95
C MET A 35 5.74 -34.19 11.17
N ASP A 36 5.87 -32.88 11.21
CA ASP A 36 5.24 -32.04 12.21
C ASP A 36 4.04 -31.28 11.62
N ALA A 37 2.83 -31.80 11.87
CA ALA A 37 1.59 -31.23 11.36
C ALA A 37 1.32 -29.78 11.84
N LEU A 38 1.99 -29.33 12.91
CA LEU A 38 1.85 -27.96 13.43
C LEU A 38 2.76 -26.96 12.70
N LYS A 39 3.67 -27.43 11.83
CA LYS A 39 4.52 -26.55 11.01
C LYS A 39 4.02 -26.39 9.58
N LEU A 40 3.04 -27.19 9.19
CA LEU A 40 2.41 -27.15 7.87
C LEU A 40 1.66 -25.84 7.62
N SER A 41 1.66 -25.39 6.36
CA SER A 41 0.80 -24.30 5.93
C SER A 41 -0.68 -24.67 6.02
N TYR A 42 -1.55 -23.67 5.90
CA TYR A 42 -2.99 -23.88 5.93
C TYR A 42 -3.45 -24.87 4.86
N ASP A 43 -3.04 -24.66 3.60
CA ASP A 43 -3.43 -25.53 2.48
C ASP A 43 -2.92 -26.97 2.67
N ALA A 44 -1.69 -27.12 3.17
CA ALA A 44 -1.11 -28.43 3.46
C ALA A 44 -1.85 -29.15 4.60
N ARG A 45 -2.29 -28.43 5.65
CA ARG A 45 -3.12 -28.99 6.73
C ARG A 45 -4.49 -29.44 6.23
N VAL A 46 -5.14 -28.65 5.37
CA VAL A 46 -6.42 -29.03 4.75
C VAL A 46 -6.25 -30.34 3.98
N HIS A 47 -5.20 -30.45 3.16
CA HIS A 47 -4.92 -31.68 2.42
C HIS A 47 -4.64 -32.87 3.35
N ALA A 48 -3.79 -32.68 4.36
CA ALA A 48 -3.46 -33.71 5.34
C ALA A 48 -4.71 -34.20 6.11
N SER A 49 -5.63 -33.29 6.45
CA SER A 49 -6.87 -33.63 7.17
C SER A 49 -7.79 -34.58 6.39
N GLN A 50 -7.69 -34.57 5.06
CA GLN A 50 -8.50 -35.40 4.18
C GLN A 50 -7.81 -36.74 3.83
N ASN A 51 -6.54 -36.90 4.19
CA ASN A 51 -5.75 -38.06 3.84
C ASN A 51 -5.99 -39.23 4.80
N LYS A 52 -6.71 -40.24 4.32
CA LYS A 52 -7.04 -41.46 5.08
C LYS A 52 -5.85 -42.37 5.36
N ARG A 53 -4.70 -42.14 4.71
CA ARG A 53 -3.48 -42.96 4.89
C ARG A 53 -2.60 -42.46 6.03
N LEU A 54 -2.79 -41.22 6.48
CA LEU A 54 -2.02 -40.66 7.57
C LEU A 54 -2.46 -41.25 8.92
N PRO A 55 -1.54 -41.39 9.88
CA PRO A 55 -1.88 -41.74 11.25
C PRO A 55 -2.89 -40.75 11.86
N VAL A 56 -3.78 -41.26 12.71
CA VAL A 56 -4.87 -40.48 13.33
C VAL A 56 -4.33 -39.26 14.10
N GLN A 57 -3.18 -39.40 14.78
CA GLN A 57 -2.58 -38.29 15.53
C GLN A 57 -2.25 -37.08 14.65
N ILE A 58 -1.77 -37.33 13.43
CA ILE A 58 -1.40 -36.28 12.49
C ILE A 58 -2.63 -35.58 11.93
N VAL A 59 -3.64 -36.36 11.57
CA VAL A 59 -4.94 -35.84 11.12
C VAL A 59 -5.57 -34.99 12.22
N LEU A 60 -5.51 -35.45 13.47
CA LEU A 60 -5.97 -34.71 14.64
C LEU A 60 -5.24 -33.37 14.79
N HIS A 61 -3.91 -33.35 14.68
CA HIS A 61 -3.14 -32.12 14.75
C HIS A 61 -3.47 -31.15 13.62
N ALA A 62 -3.72 -31.64 12.40
CA ALA A 62 -4.13 -30.81 11.28
C ALA A 62 -5.52 -30.18 11.50
N LEU A 63 -6.49 -30.97 11.99
CA LEU A 63 -7.87 -30.53 12.26
C LEU A 63 -7.96 -29.56 13.44
N TYR A 64 -7.26 -29.84 14.54
CA TYR A 64 -7.36 -29.10 15.79
C TYR A 64 -6.22 -28.11 16.00
N TYR A 65 -5.53 -27.72 14.92
CA TYR A 65 -4.39 -26.83 14.96
C TYR A 65 -4.63 -25.56 15.79
N ASP A 66 -5.75 -24.86 15.56
CA ASP A 66 -6.02 -23.59 16.23
C ASP A 66 -6.17 -23.80 17.75
N GLN A 67 -6.85 -24.88 18.15
CA GLN A 67 -7.03 -25.23 19.57
C GLN A 67 -5.70 -25.64 20.22
N LEU A 68 -4.88 -26.41 19.50
CA LEU A 68 -3.56 -26.84 19.97
C LEU A 68 -2.63 -25.64 20.11
N LYS A 69 -2.60 -24.73 19.13
CA LYS A 69 -1.74 -23.55 19.15
C LYS A 69 -2.08 -22.58 20.28
N LEU A 70 -3.37 -22.38 20.55
CA LEU A 70 -3.84 -21.59 21.70
C LEU A 70 -3.40 -22.20 23.04
N ARG A 71 -3.39 -23.52 23.15
CA ARG A 71 -2.98 -24.24 24.37
C ARG A 71 -1.46 -24.29 24.56
N SER A 72 -0.70 -24.35 23.47
CA SER A 72 0.76 -24.38 23.50
C SER A 72 1.38 -23.06 23.94
N GLY A 73 0.61 -21.96 23.99
CA GLY A 73 1.13 -20.62 24.29
C GLY A 73 2.14 -20.12 23.25
N ASP A 74 2.28 -20.84 22.14
CA ASP A 74 3.23 -20.58 21.07
C ASP A 74 2.55 -19.62 20.09
N ASP A 75 2.54 -18.36 20.52
CA ASP A 75 1.98 -17.19 19.88
C ASP A 75 2.81 -16.83 18.63
N ASP A 76 2.89 -17.75 17.67
CA ASP A 76 3.43 -17.49 16.33
C ASP A 76 2.41 -16.62 15.58
N ARG A 77 2.59 -15.31 15.82
CA ARG A 77 1.87 -14.13 15.34
C ARG A 77 1.47 -14.20 13.86
N SER A 78 0.39 -14.93 13.59
CA SER A 78 -0.37 -14.83 12.34
C SER A 78 -1.75 -14.17 12.54
N MET A 79 -2.14 -13.91 13.79
CA MET A 79 -3.26 -13.03 14.11
C MET A 79 -2.67 -11.70 14.59
N PRO A 80 -3.12 -10.54 14.07
CA PRO A 80 -2.70 -9.28 14.64
C PRO A 80 -3.17 -9.26 16.09
N ASP A 81 -2.22 -9.14 17.02
CA ASP A 81 -2.46 -8.97 18.45
C ASP A 81 -3.60 -7.96 18.65
N ALA A 82 -4.51 -8.22 19.59
CA ALA A 82 -5.64 -7.34 19.87
C ALA A 82 -5.18 -5.89 20.13
N ALA A 83 -3.98 -5.72 20.70
CA ALA A 83 -3.33 -4.43 20.87
C ALA A 83 -2.90 -3.77 19.54
N THR A 84 -2.36 -4.57 18.60
CA THR A 84 -1.96 -4.10 17.26
C THR A 84 -3.18 -3.73 16.43
N THR A 85 -4.22 -4.56 16.44
CA THR A 85 -5.49 -4.28 15.76
C THR A 85 -6.13 -2.99 16.30
N ARG A 86 -6.10 -2.77 17.62
CA ARG A 86 -6.62 -1.56 18.25
C ARG A 86 -5.81 -0.31 17.88
N SER A 87 -4.48 -0.41 17.82
CA SER A 87 -3.62 0.68 17.40
C SER A 87 -3.85 1.04 15.93
N GLN A 88 -4.03 0.04 15.07
CA GLN A 88 -4.26 0.22 13.64
C GLN A 88 -5.63 0.85 13.35
N LEU A 89 -6.67 0.44 14.08
CA LEU A 89 -7.99 1.09 14.02
C LEU A 89 -7.93 2.55 14.50
N GLN A 90 -7.11 2.86 15.52
CA GLN A 90 -6.92 4.25 15.96
C GLN A 90 -6.23 5.11 14.90
N THR A 91 -5.21 4.57 14.21
CA THR A 91 -4.55 5.29 13.10
C THR A 91 -5.51 5.53 11.95
N ASP A 92 -6.30 4.53 11.58
CA ASP A 92 -7.27 4.65 10.48
C ASP A 92 -8.34 5.69 10.79
N VAL A 93 -8.87 5.71 12.02
CA VAL A 93 -9.82 6.73 12.47
C VAL A 93 -9.21 8.13 12.44
N SER A 94 -7.92 8.26 12.81
CA SER A 94 -7.22 9.56 12.74
C SER A 94 -7.07 10.04 11.30
N LEU A 95 -6.67 9.15 10.38
CA LEU A 95 -6.51 9.47 8.95
C LEU A 95 -7.83 9.84 8.29
N VAL A 96 -8.94 9.21 8.69
CA VAL A 96 -10.28 9.56 8.18
C VAL A 96 -10.65 10.98 8.58
N LYS A 97 -10.43 11.36 9.85
CA LYS A 97 -10.69 12.72 10.34
C LYS A 97 -9.83 13.76 9.62
N GLU A 98 -8.55 13.47 9.44
CA GLU A 98 -7.65 14.36 8.70
C GLU A 98 -8.10 14.54 7.25
N ASN A 99 -8.52 13.46 6.58
CA ASN A 99 -9.07 13.53 5.22
C ASN A 99 -10.34 14.38 5.12
N GLU A 100 -11.22 14.34 6.13
CA GLU A 100 -12.39 15.21 6.17
C GLU A 100 -11.99 16.68 6.28
N VAL A 101 -11.06 17.01 7.17
CA VAL A 101 -10.53 18.38 7.32
C VAL A 101 -9.91 18.87 6.02
N LEU A 102 -9.04 18.06 5.40
CA LEU A 102 -8.40 18.40 4.12
C LEU A 102 -9.44 18.65 3.02
N ARG A 103 -10.52 17.89 2.97
CA ARG A 103 -11.62 18.11 2.01
C ARG A 103 -12.33 19.45 2.27
N THR A 104 -12.60 19.80 3.51
CA THR A 104 -13.24 21.08 3.84
C THR A 104 -12.35 22.28 3.50
N GLU A 105 -11.05 22.18 3.75
CA GLU A 105 -10.08 23.23 3.42
C GLU A 105 -9.93 23.38 1.91
N LEU A 106 -9.89 22.28 1.16
CA LEU A 106 -9.91 22.30 -0.30
C LEU A 106 -11.16 23.00 -0.86
N LEU A 107 -12.34 22.75 -0.29
CA LEU A 107 -13.57 23.43 -0.71
C LEU A 107 -13.49 24.94 -0.46
N LYS A 108 -12.95 25.34 0.69
CA LYS A 108 -12.73 26.74 1.04
C LYS A 108 -11.74 27.42 0.08
N MET A 109 -10.61 26.77 -0.21
CA MET A 109 -9.64 27.26 -1.19
C MET A 109 -10.25 27.40 -2.58
N LYS A 110 -11.05 26.42 -3.04
CA LYS A 110 -11.75 26.49 -4.33
C LYS A 110 -12.70 27.68 -4.41
N MET A 111 -13.41 28.00 -3.35
CA MET A 111 -14.30 29.17 -3.29
C MET A 111 -13.50 30.47 -3.43
N TYR A 112 -12.40 30.64 -2.67
CA TYR A 112 -11.54 31.81 -2.80
C TYR A 112 -10.92 31.97 -4.20
N VAL A 113 -10.45 30.86 -4.79
CA VAL A 113 -9.92 30.89 -6.17
C VAL A 113 -11.02 31.26 -7.17
N SER A 114 -12.23 30.75 -6.98
CA SER A 114 -13.38 31.09 -7.82
C SER A 114 -13.73 32.58 -7.71
N ASP A 115 -13.73 33.15 -6.51
CA ASP A 115 -13.95 34.58 -6.30
C ASP A 115 -12.85 35.44 -6.93
N LEU A 116 -11.60 34.99 -6.85
CA LEU A 116 -10.47 35.65 -7.51
C LEU A 116 -10.62 35.63 -9.04
N GLN A 117 -11.04 34.50 -9.61
CA GLN A 117 -11.31 34.36 -11.05
C GLN A 117 -12.49 35.21 -11.50
N LYS A 118 -13.55 35.31 -10.68
CA LYS A 118 -14.73 36.12 -10.97
C LYS A 118 -14.42 37.62 -10.95
N ASN A 119 -13.54 38.06 -10.05
CA ASN A 119 -13.03 39.43 -9.99
C ASN A 119 -12.01 39.76 -11.09
N GLN A 120 -11.38 38.75 -11.70
CA GLN A 120 -10.54 38.93 -12.89
C GLN A 120 -11.37 39.03 -14.18
N ALA A 121 -12.56 38.40 -14.24
CA ALA A 121 -13.47 38.45 -15.39
C ALA A 121 -14.24 39.79 -15.55
N THR A 122 -14.17 40.71 -14.58
CA THR A 122 -14.79 42.04 -14.67
C THR A 122 -13.84 43.13 -15.17
N SER A 123 -12.59 42.81 -15.54
CA SER A 123 -11.61 43.76 -16.10
C SER A 123 -11.46 43.72 -17.63
N SER A 124 -12.33 42.98 -18.35
CA SER A 124 -12.26 42.89 -19.81
C SER A 124 -13.62 43.06 -20.50
N LYS A 125 -14.35 44.13 -20.16
CA LYS A 125 -15.29 44.75 -21.11
C LYS A 125 -14.71 46.08 -21.58
N VAL A 126 -13.95 46.01 -22.66
CA VAL A 126 -13.60 47.17 -23.49
C VAL A 126 -14.88 47.64 -24.16
N VAL A 127 -15.51 48.68 -23.61
CA VAL A 127 -16.48 49.51 -24.32
C VAL A 127 -15.75 50.77 -24.78
N VAL A 128 -15.75 50.96 -26.10
CA VAL A 128 -15.11 52.09 -26.80
C VAL A 128 -15.72 53.42 -26.33
N ALA A 129 -14.85 54.38 -26.03
CA ALA A 129 -15.12 55.70 -25.45
C ALA A 129 -15.89 56.66 -26.41
N PRO A 130 -16.33 57.89 -25.99
CA PRO A 130 -15.35 58.99 -25.89
C PRO A 130 -15.65 60.18 -24.92
N LYS A 131 -14.57 60.92 -24.64
CA LYS A 131 -14.41 62.35 -24.24
C LYS A 131 -14.21 62.71 -22.74
N LYS A 132 -13.20 63.59 -22.58
CA LYS A 132 -12.43 64.08 -21.41
C LYS A 132 -13.21 65.15 -20.59
N PRO A 133 -12.67 65.90 -19.57
CA PRO A 133 -11.34 65.85 -18.93
C PRO A 133 -11.28 66.15 -17.39
N LYS A 134 -10.07 65.94 -16.84
CA LYS A 134 -9.42 66.57 -15.65
C LYS A 134 -9.95 66.23 -14.24
N PHE A 135 -9.01 66.00 -13.31
CA PHE A 135 -8.59 66.91 -12.23
C PHE A 135 -8.09 66.12 -11.00
N PHE A 136 -6.96 66.58 -10.45
CA PHE A 136 -6.26 66.12 -9.23
C PHE A 136 -5.62 64.72 -9.32
N SER A 137 -4.32 64.59 -9.62
CA SER A 137 -3.17 64.96 -8.76
C SER A 137 -3.29 64.42 -7.34
N SER A 138 -2.59 63.33 -7.01
CA SER A 138 -1.89 63.24 -5.72
C SER A 138 -0.98 62.02 -5.63
N VAL A 139 0.30 62.32 -5.36
CA VAL A 139 1.28 61.70 -4.43
C VAL A 139 1.25 60.17 -4.24
N SER A 140 2.35 59.45 -4.08
CA SER A 140 3.78 59.71 -4.14
C SER A 140 4.44 58.33 -4.21
N LYS A 141 5.64 58.34 -4.78
CA LYS A 141 6.69 57.32 -4.72
C LYS A 141 6.81 56.72 -3.31
N THR A 142 6.86 55.38 -3.23
CA THR A 142 7.91 54.58 -2.55
C THR A 142 7.53 53.09 -2.56
N LEU A 143 8.26 52.28 -3.34
CA LEU A 143 8.75 50.93 -2.98
C LEU A 143 9.45 50.28 -4.19
N GLY A 144 10.46 50.99 -4.73
CA GLY A 144 11.34 50.49 -5.79
C GLY A 144 12.58 49.76 -5.26
N LYS A 145 12.53 49.11 -4.09
CA LYS A 145 13.72 48.51 -3.44
C LYS A 145 13.49 47.17 -2.73
N LEU A 146 12.63 46.29 -3.24
CA LEU A 146 12.60 44.89 -2.78
C LEU A 146 12.20 43.97 -3.93
N ASN A 147 13.17 43.64 -4.79
CA ASN A 147 13.09 42.51 -5.72
C ASN A 147 14.45 41.79 -5.69
N PRO A 148 14.58 40.62 -5.04
CA PRO A 148 15.82 39.85 -5.01
C PRO A 148 16.05 39.02 -6.28
N PHE A 149 15.13 39.02 -7.25
CA PHE A 149 15.20 38.19 -8.47
C PHE A 149 15.50 39.00 -9.74
N LYS A 150 16.38 40.01 -9.66
CA LYS A 150 16.83 40.76 -10.84
C LYS A 150 17.96 40.05 -11.59
N HIS A 151 17.93 38.72 -11.65
CA HIS A 151 18.78 37.89 -12.51
C HIS A 151 17.98 36.68 -13.01
N GLY A 152 17.88 36.57 -14.34
CA GLY A 152 17.49 35.33 -15.00
C GLY A 152 16.12 35.36 -15.67
N SER A 153 15.94 36.18 -16.71
CA SER A 153 14.93 35.89 -17.73
C SER A 153 15.52 36.27 -19.08
N LYS A 154 16.21 35.30 -19.67
CA LYS A 154 16.51 35.28 -21.09
C LYS A 154 15.85 34.01 -21.65
N ASP A 155 14.81 34.26 -22.43
CA ASP A 155 14.27 33.42 -23.50
C ASP A 155 13.55 32.13 -23.11
N THR A 156 12.25 32.23 -22.81
CA THR A 156 11.28 31.15 -23.05
C THR A 156 10.14 31.65 -23.94
N LEU A 157 10.50 32.09 -25.14
CA LEU A 157 9.56 32.20 -26.25
C LEU A 157 10.05 31.19 -27.28
N ASN A 158 9.14 30.34 -27.76
CA ASN A 158 9.33 29.16 -28.63
C ASN A 158 9.38 27.82 -27.88
N ILE A 159 8.22 27.41 -27.36
CA ILE A 159 7.91 25.97 -27.28
C ILE A 159 7.01 25.70 -28.48
N ASP A 160 7.62 25.13 -29.52
CA ASP A 160 6.95 24.49 -30.64
C ASP A 160 6.39 23.14 -30.16
N ASP A 161 5.17 22.83 -30.58
CA ASP A 161 4.39 21.68 -30.13
C ASP A 161 4.85 20.43 -30.92
N GLY A 162 5.95 19.83 -30.46
CA GLY A 162 6.59 18.66 -31.07
C GLY A 162 6.61 17.47 -30.13
N GLU A 163 5.96 16.38 -30.57
CA GLU A 163 5.89 15.05 -29.97
C GLU A 163 7.21 14.57 -29.34
N VAL A 164 7.24 14.44 -28.00
CA VAL A 164 8.43 13.95 -27.27
C VAL A 164 8.34 12.44 -27.09
N GLU A 165 9.16 11.73 -27.85
CA GLU A 165 9.41 10.28 -27.77
C GLU A 165 9.82 9.88 -26.34
N VAL A 166 8.97 9.08 -25.68
CA VAL A 166 9.21 8.56 -24.32
C VAL A 166 10.32 7.52 -24.35
N THR A 167 11.56 7.95 -24.13
CA THR A 167 12.68 7.03 -23.86
C THR A 167 12.59 6.55 -22.42
N LYS A 168 12.33 5.25 -22.22
CA LYS A 168 12.19 4.60 -20.91
C LYS A 168 13.46 4.76 -20.05
N PRO A 169 13.34 5.02 -18.73
CA PRO A 169 14.50 5.24 -17.87
C PRO A 169 15.27 3.92 -17.60
N ARG A 170 16.61 4.01 -17.73
CA ARG A 170 17.57 2.91 -17.56
C ARG A 170 17.68 2.49 -16.08
N ARG A 171 17.33 1.23 -15.80
CA ARG A 171 17.32 0.57 -14.49
C ARG A 171 18.74 0.48 -13.89
N ARG A 172 19.05 1.24 -12.83
CA ARG A 172 20.30 1.09 -12.06
C ARG A 172 20.16 -0.11 -11.10
N ARG A 173 20.97 -1.15 -11.30
CA ARG A 173 21.19 -2.23 -10.33
C ARG A 173 22.22 -1.75 -9.31
N PHE A 174 21.90 -1.80 -8.02
CA PHE A 174 22.90 -1.69 -6.97
C PHE A 174 23.32 -3.10 -6.56
N SER A 175 24.61 -3.39 -6.70
CA SER A 175 25.27 -4.53 -6.08
C SER A 175 25.64 -4.13 -4.66
N ILE A 176 25.43 -5.02 -3.68
CA ILE A 176 25.91 -4.85 -2.30
C ILE A 176 26.92 -5.98 -2.08
N SER A 177 28.13 -5.61 -1.64
CA SER A 177 29.17 -6.50 -1.14
C SER A 177 29.01 -6.71 0.37
#